data_AF-A0A2D3RB49-F1
#
_entry.id   AF-A0A2D3RB49-F1
#
_cell.length_a   1.000
_cell.length_b   1.000
_cell.length_c   1.000
_cell.angle_alpha   90.00
_cell.angle_beta   90.00
_cell.angle_gamma   90.00
#
_symmetry.space_group_name_H-M   'P 1'
#
loop_
_entity.id
_entity.type
_entity.pdbx_description
1 polymer ?
#
loop_
_entity_poly.entity_id
_entity_poly.type
_entity_poly.pdbx_seq_one_letter_code
_entity_poly.pdbx_strand_id
1 'polypeptide(L)' 'MMETEDQGAGEYGGLLQRDASGFLLQCDDGQRYRLELLRTPVDEVEKRVVVIGRVIDGTLLEADGIRLA' A
#
# COMPACT_ATOMS: atom_id res chain seq x y z
N MET A 1 -31.23 -3.24 -8.72
CA MET A 1 -30.25 -2.20 -9.07
C MET A 1 -29.72 -1.64 -7.78
N MET A 2 -28.54 -2.09 -7.39
CA MET A 2 -27.61 -1.37 -6.52
C MET A 2 -26.30 -2.09 -6.80
N GLU A 3 -25.47 -1.44 -7.62
CA GLU A 3 -24.06 -1.77 -7.76
C GLU A 3 -23.54 -2.12 -6.35
N THR A 4 -23.02 -3.32 -6.17
CA THR A 4 -21.84 -3.43 -5.32
C THR A 4 -20.86 -2.47 -5.96
N GLU A 5 -20.86 -1.23 -5.46
CA GLU A 5 -19.82 -0.27 -5.71
C GLU A 5 -18.55 -1.06 -5.46
N ASP A 6 -17.90 -1.41 -6.57
CA ASP A 6 -16.51 -1.79 -6.59
C ASP A 6 -15.84 -0.75 -5.70
N GLN A 7 -15.60 -1.09 -4.44
CA GLN A 7 -14.79 -0.28 -3.55
C GLN A 7 -13.39 -0.46 -4.11
N GLY A 8 -13.18 0.22 -5.24
CA GLY A 8 -12.07 0.04 -6.14
C GLY A 8 -10.80 0.29 -5.35
N ALA A 9 -9.79 -0.50 -5.67
CA ALA A 9 -8.47 -0.30 -5.12
C ALA A 9 -8.12 1.20 -5.11
N GLY A 10 -7.94 1.75 -3.92
CA GLY A 10 -7.49 3.11 -3.72
C GLY A 10 -5.99 3.22 -3.99
N GLU A 11 -5.55 4.45 -4.21
CA GLU A 11 -4.13 4.77 -4.38
C GLU A 11 -3.60 5.43 -3.11
N TYR A 12 -2.51 4.90 -2.58
CA TYR A 12 -1.91 5.32 -1.33
C TYR A 12 -0.45 5.68 -1.57
N GLY A 13 -0.17 6.99 -1.55
CA GLY A 13 1.17 7.53 -1.72
C GLY A 13 1.90 7.67 -0.39
N GLY A 14 3.20 7.34 -0.37
CA GLY A 14 4.02 7.50 0.81
C GLY A 14 5.45 7.01 0.64
N LEU A 15 6.22 7.07 1.73
CA LEU A 15 7.54 6.45 1.80
C LEU A 15 7.39 4.96 2.06
N LEU A 16 7.86 4.13 1.13
CA LEU A 16 7.94 2.70 1.35
C LEU A 16 9.13 2.38 2.26
N GLN A 17 8.87 1.76 3.39
CA GLN A 17 9.89 1.25 4.30
C GLN A 17 9.82 -0.26 4.34
N ARG A 18 10.98 -0.91 4.37
CA ARG A 18 11.06 -2.34 4.65
C ARG A 18 11.12 -2.52 6.16
N ASP A 19 10.20 -3.31 6.67
CA ASP A 19 10.21 -3.78 8.05
C ASP A 19 10.69 -5.24 8.10
N ALA A 20 11.14 -5.71 9.27
CA ALA A 20 11.58 -7.09 9.46
C ALA A 20 10.51 -8.12 9.08
N SER A 21 9.23 -7.75 9.13
CA SER A 21 8.10 -8.64 8.81
C SER A 21 7.35 -8.28 7.51
N GLY A 22 7.90 -7.42 6.64
CA GLY A 22 7.29 -7.08 5.35
C GLY A 22 7.58 -5.66 4.88
N PHE A 23 6.54 -4.96 4.45
CA PHE A 23 6.62 -3.61 3.90
C PHE A 23 5.67 -2.68 4.66
N LEU A 24 6.08 -1.44 4.85
CA LEU A 24 5.33 -0.43 5.57
C LEU A 24 5.34 0.86 4.76
N LEU A 25 4.16 1.32 4.36
CA LEU A 25 3.96 2.60 3.74
C LEU A 25 3.79 3.65 4.83
N GLN A 26 4.71 4.60 4.91
CA GLN A 26 4.56 5.78 5.73
C GLN A 26 4.01 6.92 4.88
N CYS A 27 2.73 7.23 5.09
CA CYS A 27 2.09 8.38 4.46
C CYS A 27 2.66 9.68 5.02
N ASP A 28 2.58 10.74 4.22
CA ASP A 28 3.08 12.08 4.59
C ASP A 28 2.30 12.66 5.80
N ASP A 29 1.02 12.28 5.96
CA ASP A 29 0.18 12.58 7.14
C ASP A 29 0.62 11.84 8.44
N GLY A 30 1.68 11.02 8.39
CA GLY A 30 2.20 10.28 9.54
C GLY A 30 1.51 8.93 9.79
N GLN A 31 0.45 8.63 9.05
CA GLN A 31 -0.21 7.32 9.06
C GLN A 31 0.71 6.24 8.47
N ARG A 32 0.64 5.03 9.01
CA ARG A 32 1.46 3.89 8.56
C ARG A 32 0.55 2.73 8.19
N TYR A 33 0.76 2.20 6.99
CA TYR A 33 0.04 1.03 6.50
C TYR A 33 1.02 -0.09 6.21
N ARG A 34 0.79 -1.26 6.79
CA ARG A 34 1.53 -2.46 6.45
C ARG A 34 1.03 -2.96 5.12
N LEU A 35 1.93 -3.15 4.16
CA LEU A 35 1.59 -3.68 2.86
C LEU A 35 1.73 -5.19 2.87
N GLU A 36 0.65 -5.89 2.53
CA GLU A 36 0.69 -7.30 2.17
C GLU A 36 0.75 -7.42 0.66
N LEU A 37 1.90 -7.89 0.17
CA LEU A 37 2.20 -8.13 -1.23
C LEU A 37 2.52 -9.62 -1.40
N LEU A 38 1.86 -10.28 -2.34
CA LEU A 38 2.14 -11.67 -2.69
C LEU A 38 3.47 -11.83 -3.45
N ARG A 39 3.93 -10.78 -4.16
CA ARG A 39 5.21 -10.73 -4.86
C ARG A 39 5.78 -9.32 -4.86
N THR A 40 6.82 -9.06 -4.07
CA THR A 40 7.31 -7.68 -3.90
C THR A 40 8.55 -7.39 -4.74
N PRO A 41 8.54 -6.33 -5.57
CA PRO A 41 9.76 -5.69 -6.03
C PRO A 41 10.39 -4.94 -4.85
N VAL A 42 11.37 -5.56 -4.19
CA VAL A 42 12.10 -4.96 -3.05
C VAL A 42 12.90 -3.71 -3.46
N ASP A 43 13.04 -3.44 -4.76
CA ASP A 43 13.87 -2.37 -5.33
C ASP A 43 13.33 -0.95 -5.07
N GLU A 44 12.03 -0.84 -4.76
CA GLU A 44 11.35 0.43 -4.51
C GLU A 44 11.30 0.79 -3.01
N VAL A 45 11.91 -0.03 -2.16
CA VAL A 45 12.06 0.21 -0.72
C VAL A 45 12.92 1.46 -0.47
N GLU A 46 12.59 2.21 0.59
CA GLU A 46 13.18 3.50 0.97
C GLU A 46 12.96 4.62 -0.05
N LYS A 47 12.02 4.44 -0.99
CA LYS A 47 11.61 5.45 -1.97
C LYS A 47 10.16 5.86 -1.77
N ARG A 48 9.78 6.99 -2.38
CA ARG A 48 8.37 7.37 -2.49
C ARG A 48 7.70 6.52 -3.55
N VAL A 49 6.64 5.84 -3.16
CA VAL A 49 5.85 4.98 -4.03
C VAL A 49 4.38 5.30 -3.88
N VAL A 50 3.61 4.97 -4.91
CA VAL A 50 2.16 4.88 -4.88
C VAL A 50 1.79 3.41 -4.88
N VAL A 51 1.10 2.99 -3.83
CA VAL A 51 0.56 1.64 -3.67
C VAL A 51 -0.89 1.66 -4.10
N ILE A 52 -1.25 0.78 -5.01
CA ILE A 52 -2.62 0.58 -5.48
C ILE A 52 -3.14 -0.65 -4.76
N GLY A 53 -4.22 -0.51 -4.02
CA GLY A 53 -4.71 -1.59 -3.20
C GLY A 53 -5.92 -1.21 -2.38
N ARG A 54 -6.29 -2.06 -1.42
CA ARG A 54 -7.40 -1.77 -0.52
C ARG A 54 -6.99 -1.98 0.92
N VAL A 55 -7.46 -1.08 1.79
CA VAL A 55 -7.28 -1.21 3.23
C VAL A 55 -8.22 -2.30 3.73
N ILE A 56 -7.64 -3.45 4.12
CA ILE A 56 -8.36 -4.62 4.62
C ILE A 56 -8.46 -4.62 6.15
N ASP A 57 -7.54 -3.95 6.83
CA ASP A 57 -7.58 -3.70 8.27
C ASP A 57 -7.08 -2.27 8.50
N GLY A 58 -7.44 -1.60 9.60
CA GLY A 58 -7.14 -0.17 9.80
C GLY A 58 -5.64 0.20 9.70
N THR A 59 -4.75 -0.79 9.75
CA THR A 59 -3.31 -0.65 9.52
C THR A 59 -2.74 -1.60 8.45
N LEU A 60 -3.58 -2.35 7.74
CA LEU A 60 -3.21 -3.37 6.76
C LEU A 60 -3.79 -3.03 5.39
N LEU A 61 -2.91 -2.97 4.41
CA LEU A 61 -3.23 -2.63 3.04
C LEU A 61 -2.84 -3.80 2.14
N GLU A 62 -3.84 -4.40 1.52
CA GLU A 62 -3.65 -5.40 0.49
C GLU A 62 -3.24 -4.67 -0.78
N ALA A 63 -1.96 -4.75 -1.11
CA ALA A 63 -1.40 -4.05 -2.25
C ALA A 63 -1.51 -4.95 -3.49
N ASP A 64 -2.27 -4.49 -4.47
CA ASP A 64 -2.42 -5.12 -5.78
C ASP A 64 -1.24 -4.75 -6.70
N GLY A 65 -0.75 -3.50 -6.59
CA GLY A 65 0.41 -3.02 -7.33
C GLY A 65 1.16 -1.89 -6.64
N ILE A 66 2.45 -1.74 -6.98
CA ILE A 66 3.31 -0.64 -6.55
C ILE A 66 3.90 0.03 -7.78
N ARG A 67 4.03 1.37 -7.72
CA ARG A 67 4.75 2.17 -8.70
C ARG A 67 5.50 3.30 -8.00
N LEU A 68 6.67 3.67 -8.54
CA LEU A 68 7.37 4.89 -8.12
C LEU A 68 6.48 6.12 -8.31
N ALA A 69 6.47 7.00 -7.30
CA ALA A 69 5.76 8.27 -7.32
C ALA A 69 6.55 9.35 -8.08
#